data_AF-G9KSI0-F1
#
_entry.id   AF-G9KSI0-F1
#
_cell.length_a   1.000
_cell.length_b   1.000
_cell.length_c   1.000
_cell.angle_alpha   90.00
_cell.angle_beta   90.00
_cell.angle_gamma   90.00
#
_symmetry.space_group_name_H-M   'P 1'
#
loop_
_entity.id
_entity.type
_entity.pdbx_description
1 polymer ?
#
loop_
_entity_poly.entity_id
_entity_poly.type
_entity_poly.pdbx_seq_one_letter_code
_entity_poly.pdbx_strand_id
1 'polypeptide(L)'
;VAPILAEVLDESDTFWCFVGLMQNTIFVSSPRDEDMEKQLLYLRELLRLTHVRFYQHLVSLGEDGLQMLFCHRWLLLCFKREFPEAEALRIWEACWAHYQTDYFHLFICVAIVAIYGDDVIEQQLATDQMLLHFGNLAMHMNGELVLRKARSLLYQFRLLPRIPCSLHDLCKLCGTGMWDSG
;
A
#
# COMPACT_ATOMS: atom_id res chain seq x y z
N VAL A 1 13.22 -13.74 4.38
CA VAL A 1 14.04 -14.89 4.81
C VAL A 1 14.00 -15.07 6.32
N ALA A 2 14.45 -14.11 7.14
CA ALA A 2 14.50 -14.24 8.60
C ALA A 2 13.20 -14.65 9.33
N PRO A 3 11.99 -14.20 8.94
CA PRO A 3 10.75 -14.57 9.64
C PRO A 3 10.16 -15.91 9.18
N ILE A 4 10.34 -16.28 7.90
CA ILE A 4 9.92 -17.60 7.39
C ILE A 4 10.82 -18.69 8.00
N LEU A 5 12.12 -18.43 8.12
CA LEU A 5 13.06 -19.37 8.75
C LEU A 5 12.76 -19.63 10.22
N ALA A 6 12.27 -18.61 10.93
CA ALA A 6 11.92 -18.73 12.34
C ALA A 6 10.73 -19.69 12.58
N GLU A 7 9.85 -19.84 11.59
CA GLU A 7 8.63 -20.66 11.69
C GLU A 7 8.76 -22.03 11.01
N VAL A 8 9.45 -22.09 9.86
CA VAL A 8 9.53 -23.33 9.04
C VAL A 8 10.63 -24.27 9.57
N LEU A 9 11.62 -23.75 10.31
CA LEU A 9 12.69 -24.49 11.02
C LEU A 9 13.58 -25.42 10.14
N ASP A 10 13.23 -25.60 8.87
CA ASP A 10 14.01 -26.27 7.83
C ASP A 10 14.44 -25.26 6.76
N GLU A 11 15.72 -25.24 6.43
CA GLU A 11 16.30 -24.27 5.50
C GLU A 11 15.80 -24.45 4.06
N SER A 12 15.53 -25.70 3.66
CA SER A 12 15.09 -26.01 2.30
C SER A 12 13.62 -25.66 2.07
N ASP A 13 12.75 -25.97 3.03
CA ASP A 13 11.34 -25.57 3.00
C ASP A 13 11.22 -24.05 3.16
N THR A 14 12.05 -23.43 4.01
CA THR A 14 12.13 -21.96 4.11
C THR A 14 12.50 -21.35 2.77
N PHE A 15 13.48 -21.93 2.07
CA PHE A 15 13.92 -21.45 0.77
C PHE A 15 12.80 -21.56 -0.26
N TRP A 16 12.12 -22.70 -0.37
CA TRP A 16 11.03 -22.88 -1.35
C TRP A 16 9.78 -22.07 -1.03
N CYS A 17 9.38 -21.97 0.25
CA CYS A 17 8.33 -21.06 0.68
C CYS A 17 8.68 -19.61 0.37
N PHE A 18 9.94 -19.21 0.62
CA PHE A 18 10.40 -17.87 0.27
C PHE A 18 10.39 -17.66 -1.24
N VAL A 19 10.87 -18.60 -2.06
CA VAL A 19 10.84 -18.49 -3.53
C VAL A 19 9.40 -18.37 -4.04
N GLY A 20 8.47 -19.20 -3.56
CA GLY A 20 7.06 -19.14 -3.96
C GLY A 20 6.36 -17.86 -3.54
N LEU A 21 6.62 -17.38 -2.31
CA LEU A 21 6.17 -16.07 -1.83
C LEU A 21 6.74 -14.95 -2.70
N MET A 22 8.01 -15.05 -3.05
CA MET A 22 8.70 -13.99 -3.79
C MET A 22 8.30 -13.93 -5.27
N GLN A 23 7.95 -15.05 -5.90
CA GLN A 23 7.56 -15.08 -7.32
C GLN A 23 6.18 -14.44 -7.60
N ASN A 24 5.30 -14.40 -6.61
CA ASN A 24 3.92 -13.90 -6.75
C ASN A 24 3.69 -12.50 -6.16
N THR A 25 4.75 -11.85 -5.70
CA THR A 25 4.63 -10.68 -4.81
C THR A 25 5.08 -9.40 -5.50
N ILE A 26 4.21 -8.39 -5.47
CA ILE A 26 4.43 -7.03 -6.00
C ILE A 26 5.68 -6.37 -5.37
N PHE A 27 6.08 -6.81 -4.17
CA PHE A 27 7.19 -6.27 -3.38
C PHE A 27 8.57 -6.89 -3.66
N VAL A 28 8.70 -7.80 -4.64
CA VAL A 28 9.96 -8.53 -4.90
C VAL A 28 10.84 -7.90 -5.95
N SER A 29 10.22 -7.38 -7.01
CA SER A 29 10.89 -6.52 -7.96
C SER A 29 10.59 -5.08 -7.60
N SER A 30 11.61 -4.22 -7.58
CA SER A 30 11.35 -2.78 -7.60
C SER A 30 10.38 -2.51 -8.76
N PRO A 31 9.23 -1.84 -8.50
CA PRO A 31 8.34 -1.46 -9.59
C PRO A 31 9.14 -0.66 -10.61
N ARG A 32 8.88 -0.91 -11.91
CA ARG A 32 9.39 -0.01 -12.94
C ARG A 32 8.75 1.37 -12.75
N ASP A 33 9.38 2.42 -13.24
CA ASP A 33 8.84 3.79 -13.09
C ASP A 33 7.39 3.88 -13.63
N GLU A 34 7.08 3.17 -14.72
CA GLU A 34 5.73 3.08 -15.29
C GLU A 34 4.72 2.40 -14.34
N ASP A 35 5.14 1.32 -13.65
CA ASP A 35 4.30 0.61 -12.68
C ASP A 35 4.03 1.48 -11.46
N MET A 36 5.05 2.23 -11.02
CA MET A 36 4.95 3.16 -9.90
C MET A 36 3.98 4.30 -10.23
N GLU A 37 4.10 4.93 -11.40
CA GLU A 37 3.16 5.98 -11.81
C GLU A 37 1.72 5.48 -11.90
N LYS A 38 1.51 4.24 -12.37
CA LYS A 38 0.20 3.59 -12.38
C LYS A 38 -0.35 3.42 -10.94
N GLN A 39 0.47 2.96 -10.00
CA GLN A 39 0.08 2.85 -8.59
C GLN A 39 -0.23 4.22 -7.95
N LEU A 40 0.56 5.25 -8.23
CA LEU A 40 0.31 6.61 -7.76
C LEU A 40 -0.95 7.22 -8.39
N LEU A 41 -1.25 6.91 -9.65
CA LEU A 41 -2.53 7.27 -10.28
C LEU A 41 -3.70 6.62 -9.55
N TYR A 42 -3.61 5.33 -9.21
CA TYR A 42 -4.64 4.64 -8.43
C TYR A 42 -4.82 5.23 -7.04
N LEU A 43 -3.72 5.58 -6.36
CA LEU A 43 -3.79 6.25 -5.05
C LEU A 43 -4.47 7.61 -5.13
N ARG A 44 -4.14 8.43 -6.13
CA ARG A 44 -4.81 9.73 -6.37
C ARG A 44 -6.31 9.55 -6.54
N GLU A 45 -6.72 8.59 -7.36
CA GLU A 45 -8.13 8.29 -7.61
C GLU A 45 -8.84 7.71 -6.37
N LEU A 46 -8.19 6.82 -5.61
CA LEU A 46 -8.74 6.31 -4.35
C LEU A 46 -8.93 7.44 -3.32
N LEU A 47 -7.95 8.33 -3.17
CA LEU A 47 -8.05 9.50 -2.30
C LEU A 47 -9.14 10.46 -2.78
N ARG A 48 -9.27 10.67 -4.09
CA ARG A 48 -10.35 11.48 -4.69
C ARG A 48 -11.74 10.93 -4.34
N LEU A 49 -11.90 9.61 -4.21
CA LEU A 49 -13.17 8.99 -3.84
C LEU A 49 -13.42 8.96 -2.33
N THR A 50 -12.38 8.68 -1.54
CA THR A 50 -12.53 8.32 -0.11
C THR A 50 -12.12 9.45 0.85
N HIS A 51 -11.20 10.32 0.45
CA HIS A 51 -10.61 11.37 1.28
C HIS A 51 -10.47 12.67 0.48
N VAL A 52 -11.63 13.20 0.04
CA VAL A 52 -11.73 14.35 -0.88
C VAL A 52 -10.96 15.57 -0.39
N ARG A 53 -11.00 15.89 0.91
CA ARG A 53 -10.30 17.05 1.48
C ARG A 53 -8.78 16.94 1.33
N PHE A 54 -8.22 15.75 1.58
CA PHE A 54 -6.79 15.50 1.40
C PHE A 54 -6.41 15.59 -0.07
N TYR A 55 -7.21 14.98 -0.96
CA TYR A 55 -6.99 15.06 -2.40
C TYR A 55 -7.04 16.50 -2.93
N GLN A 56 -7.99 17.32 -2.48
CA GLN A 56 -8.08 18.73 -2.84
C GLN A 56 -6.85 19.52 -2.39
N HIS A 57 -6.33 19.22 -1.20
CA HIS A 57 -5.09 19.82 -0.73
C HIS A 57 -3.90 19.43 -1.64
N LEU A 58 -3.76 18.16 -2.02
CA LEU A 58 -2.73 17.74 -3.00
C LEU A 58 -2.85 18.49 -4.33
N VAL A 59 -4.07 18.65 -4.85
CA VAL A 59 -4.32 19.40 -6.09
C VAL A 59 -3.95 20.88 -5.94
N SER A 60 -4.19 21.48 -4.77
CA SER A 60 -3.85 22.88 -4.51
C SER A 60 -2.33 23.15 -4.53
N LEU A 61 -1.52 22.12 -4.25
CA LEU A 61 -0.06 22.16 -4.32
C LEU A 61 0.49 21.91 -5.75
N GLY A 62 -0.39 21.73 -6.75
CA GLY A 62 0.01 21.53 -8.15
C GLY A 62 0.64 20.16 -8.43
N GLU A 63 1.50 20.10 -9.46
CA GLU A 63 2.13 18.86 -9.89
C GLU A 63 3.00 18.22 -8.80
N ASP A 64 3.69 19.04 -7.99
CA ASP A 64 4.56 18.55 -6.91
C ASP A 64 3.77 17.80 -5.83
N GLY A 65 2.59 18.30 -5.45
CA GLY A 65 1.72 17.59 -4.51
C GLY A 65 1.21 16.26 -5.07
N LEU A 66 0.87 16.25 -6.37
CA LEU A 66 0.33 15.07 -7.05
C LEU A 66 1.38 13.98 -7.32
N GLN A 67 2.67 14.25 -7.17
CA GLN A 67 3.72 13.23 -7.17
C GLN A 67 3.67 12.33 -5.93
N MET A 68 3.09 12.82 -4.81
CA MET A 68 2.93 12.07 -3.55
C MET A 68 4.21 11.33 -3.13
N LEU A 69 5.34 12.04 -3.03
CA LEU A 69 6.65 11.45 -2.76
C LEU A 69 6.71 10.60 -1.47
N PHE A 70 5.85 10.89 -0.50
CA PHE A 70 5.67 10.06 0.70
C PHE A 70 5.11 8.66 0.36
N CYS A 71 4.07 8.57 -0.47
CA CYS A 71 3.53 7.30 -0.97
C CYS A 71 4.54 6.58 -1.87
N HIS A 72 5.25 7.31 -2.73
CA HIS A 72 6.32 6.74 -3.56
C HIS A 72 7.36 6.01 -2.69
N ARG A 73 7.84 6.67 -1.62
CA ARG A 73 8.76 6.08 -0.65
C ARG A 73 8.18 4.82 0.00
N TRP A 74 6.92 4.85 0.42
CA TRP A 74 6.26 3.69 1.06
C TRP A 74 6.21 2.48 0.14
N LEU A 75 5.80 2.68 -1.11
CA LEU A 75 5.69 1.62 -2.12
C LEU A 75 7.05 1.07 -2.52
N LEU A 76 8.01 1.95 -2.82
CA LEU A 76 9.37 1.57 -3.20
C LEU A 76 10.05 0.72 -2.14
N LEU A 77 9.82 1.04 -0.86
CA LEU A 77 10.43 0.36 0.27
C LEU A 77 9.53 -0.72 0.88
N CYS A 78 8.37 -1.00 0.26
CA CYS A 78 7.42 -1.99 0.70
C CYS A 78 7.06 -1.81 2.20
N PHE A 79 6.94 -0.57 2.67
CA PHE A 79 6.71 -0.21 4.08
C PHE A 79 7.77 -0.67 5.10
N LYS A 80 8.87 -1.30 4.68
CA LYS A 80 9.90 -1.88 5.58
C LYS A 80 10.52 -0.86 6.54
N ARG A 81 10.62 0.40 6.11
CA ARG A 81 11.18 1.49 6.92
C ARG A 81 10.14 2.27 7.72
N GLU A 82 8.87 1.90 7.58
CA GLU A 82 7.74 2.65 8.13
C GLU A 82 7.16 1.98 9.38
N PHE A 83 7.35 0.67 9.54
CA PHE A 83 6.83 -0.13 10.65
C PHE A 83 7.93 -0.98 11.31
N PRO A 84 7.79 -1.30 12.61
CA PRO A 84 8.58 -2.35 13.24
C PRO A 84 8.49 -3.67 12.47
N GLU A 85 9.56 -4.47 12.47
CA GLU A 85 9.66 -5.68 11.63
C GLU A 85 8.46 -6.62 11.77
N ALA A 86 8.02 -6.91 13.00
CA ALA A 86 6.85 -7.76 13.25
C ALA A 86 5.56 -7.22 12.63
N GLU A 87 5.37 -5.90 12.58
CA GLU A 87 4.21 -5.28 11.96
C GLU A 87 4.33 -5.20 10.44
N ALA A 88 5.53 -4.90 9.93
CA ALA A 88 5.81 -4.92 8.50
C ALA A 88 5.52 -6.30 7.89
N LEU A 89 5.85 -7.38 8.62
CA LEU A 89 5.53 -8.74 8.19
C LEU A 89 4.04 -9.00 8.08
N ARG A 90 3.25 -8.60 9.08
CA ARG A 90 1.77 -8.71 9.02
C ARG A 90 1.18 -7.91 7.87
N ILE A 91 1.75 -6.74 7.59
CA ILE A 91 1.39 -5.91 6.43
C ILE A 91 1.65 -6.67 5.12
N TRP A 92 2.79 -7.33 5.01
CA TRP A 92 3.14 -8.14 3.84
C TRP A 92 2.23 -9.35 3.71
N GLU A 93 2.01 -10.11 4.78
CA GLU A 93 1.08 -11.24 4.81
C GLU A 93 -0.33 -10.84 4.36
N ALA A 94 -0.82 -9.69 4.83
CA ALA A 94 -2.13 -9.18 4.41
C ALA A 94 -2.18 -8.83 2.91
N CYS A 95 -1.08 -8.31 2.36
CA CYS A 95 -0.99 -8.07 0.92
C CYS A 95 -0.91 -9.38 0.12
N TRP A 96 -0.16 -10.36 0.61
CA TRP A 96 0.01 -11.68 -0.03
C TRP A 96 -1.22 -12.57 0.05
N ALA A 97 -2.16 -12.26 0.94
CA ALA A 97 -3.42 -12.98 1.00
C ALA A 97 -4.29 -12.80 -0.25
N HIS A 98 -3.99 -11.80 -1.12
CA HIS A 98 -4.77 -11.46 -2.31
C HIS A 98 -6.28 -11.35 -2.02
N TYR A 99 -6.64 -10.97 -0.79
CA TYR A 99 -8.01 -11.02 -0.33
C TYR A 99 -8.81 -9.91 -0.97
N GLN A 100 -9.62 -10.28 -1.97
CA GLN A 100 -10.46 -9.37 -2.75
C GLN A 100 -9.70 -8.28 -3.53
N THR A 101 -8.37 -8.28 -3.64
CA THR A 101 -7.60 -7.42 -4.55
C THR A 101 -6.11 -7.79 -4.47
N ASP A 102 -5.36 -7.64 -5.57
CA ASP A 102 -3.89 -7.70 -5.53
C ASP A 102 -3.26 -6.38 -5.09
N TYR A 103 -4.04 -5.30 -5.10
CA TYR A 103 -3.59 -3.94 -4.82
C TYR A 103 -3.82 -3.53 -3.37
N PHE A 104 -3.80 -4.49 -2.42
CA PHE A 104 -4.13 -4.21 -1.03
C PHE A 104 -3.21 -3.15 -0.40
N HIS A 105 -1.94 -3.14 -0.82
CA HIS A 105 -0.94 -2.14 -0.45
C HIS A 105 -1.38 -0.69 -0.72
N LEU A 106 -2.20 -0.44 -1.76
CA LEU A 106 -2.73 0.90 -2.02
C LEU A 106 -3.75 1.32 -0.93
N PHE A 107 -4.56 0.38 -0.45
CA PHE A 107 -5.48 0.62 0.66
C PHE A 107 -4.74 0.86 1.97
N ILE A 108 -3.55 0.30 2.15
CA ILE A 108 -2.65 0.58 3.27
C ILE A 108 -2.16 2.03 3.22
N CYS A 109 -1.69 2.51 2.06
CA CYS A 109 -1.33 3.92 1.89
C CYS A 109 -2.50 4.86 2.21
N VAL A 110 -3.70 4.57 1.68
CA VAL A 110 -4.90 5.37 1.96
C VAL A 110 -5.26 5.32 3.44
N ALA A 111 -5.09 4.18 4.11
CA ALA A 111 -5.32 4.05 5.54
C ALA A 111 -4.35 4.89 6.37
N ILE A 112 -3.06 4.91 6.03
CA ILE A 112 -2.06 5.77 6.70
C ILE A 112 -2.46 7.24 6.56
N VAL A 113 -2.80 7.68 5.34
CA VAL A 113 -3.30 9.05 5.11
C VAL A 113 -4.57 9.33 5.90
N ALA A 114 -5.49 8.37 5.98
CA ALA A 114 -6.75 8.52 6.71
C ALA A 114 -6.59 8.63 8.23
N ILE A 115 -5.53 8.04 8.80
CA ILE A 115 -5.29 8.01 10.24
C ILE A 115 -4.40 9.18 10.68
N TYR A 116 -3.40 9.51 9.87
CA TYR A 116 -2.34 10.45 10.25
C TYR A 116 -2.25 11.70 9.35
N GLY A 117 -3.20 11.87 8.42
CA GLY A 117 -3.19 12.96 7.43
C GLY A 117 -4.05 14.17 7.79
N ASP A 118 -4.75 14.20 8.92
CA ASP A 118 -5.58 15.36 9.29
C ASP A 118 -4.71 16.60 9.54
N ASP A 119 -3.59 16.45 10.26
CA ASP A 119 -2.61 17.52 10.52
C ASP A 119 -2.08 18.16 9.23
N VAL A 120 -1.90 17.35 8.17
CA VAL A 120 -1.44 17.83 6.85
C VAL A 120 -2.41 18.88 6.30
N ILE A 121 -3.71 18.62 6.41
CA ILE A 121 -4.75 19.50 5.90
C ILE A 121 -4.93 20.70 6.84
N GLU A 122 -4.95 20.46 8.15
CA GLU A 122 -5.16 21.52 9.15
C GLU A 122 -4.06 22.57 9.12
N GLN A 123 -2.81 22.13 8.94
CA GLN A 123 -1.65 23.00 8.89
C GLN A 123 -1.29 23.46 7.46
N GLN A 124 -2.03 23.01 6.45
CA GLN A 124 -1.77 23.30 5.02
C GLN A 124 -0.31 23.02 4.64
N LEU A 125 0.19 21.85 5.00
CA LEU A 125 1.60 21.49 4.80
C LEU A 125 1.98 21.50 3.32
N ALA A 126 3.13 22.07 2.99
CA ALA A 126 3.70 21.96 1.64
C ALA A 126 4.22 20.53 1.36
N THR A 127 4.47 20.21 0.09
CA THR A 127 4.88 18.85 -0.35
C THR A 127 6.08 18.28 0.42
N ASP A 128 7.11 19.09 0.66
CA ASP A 128 8.31 18.71 1.42
C ASP A 128 8.00 18.48 2.91
N GLN A 129 7.12 19.31 3.47
CA GLN A 129 6.64 19.18 4.86
C GLN A 129 5.76 17.95 5.04
N MET A 130 4.96 17.56 4.05
CA MET A 130 4.20 16.31 4.06
C MET A 130 5.13 15.10 4.11
N LEU A 131 6.18 15.11 3.28
CA LEU A 131 7.19 14.05 3.27
C LEU A 131 7.90 13.95 4.64
N LEU A 132 8.23 15.09 5.24
CA LEU A 132 8.81 15.15 6.59
C LEU A 132 7.83 14.66 7.66
N HIS A 133 6.57 15.10 7.63
CA HIS A 133 5.50 14.71 8.56
C HIS A 133 5.34 13.21 8.62
N PHE A 134 5.10 12.58 7.46
CA PHE A 134 4.98 11.12 7.39
C PHE A 134 6.31 10.42 7.69
N GLY A 135 7.44 11.02 7.33
CA GLY A 135 8.76 10.51 7.68
C GLY A 135 9.02 10.43 9.18
N ASN A 136 8.51 11.40 9.96
CA ASN A 136 8.63 11.44 11.41
C ASN A 136 7.75 10.40 12.12
N LEU A 137 6.71 9.91 11.45
CA LEU A 137 5.83 8.86 11.98
C LEU A 137 6.40 7.44 11.77
N ALA A 138 7.43 7.30 10.93
CA ALA A 138 8.06 6.02 10.66
C ALA A 138 8.49 5.33 11.97
N MET A 139 8.24 4.03 12.07
CA MET A 139 8.47 3.19 13.26
C MET A 139 7.57 3.49 14.47
N HIS A 140 6.68 4.49 14.37
CA HIS A 140 5.76 4.89 15.44
C HIS A 140 4.28 4.72 15.07
N MET A 141 3.98 4.39 13.80
CA MET A 141 2.62 4.06 13.35
C MET A 141 2.15 2.74 13.95
N ASN A 142 0.88 2.68 14.33
CA ASN A 142 0.22 1.44 14.77
C ASN A 142 -0.24 0.61 13.56
N GLY A 143 0.49 -0.45 13.23
CA GLY A 143 0.22 -1.32 12.08
C GLY A 143 -1.12 -2.06 12.14
N GLU A 144 -1.56 -2.48 13.33
CA GLU A 144 -2.87 -3.13 13.52
C GLU A 144 -4.03 -2.17 13.18
N LEU A 145 -3.93 -0.91 13.65
CA LEU A 145 -4.92 0.11 13.32
C LEU A 145 -4.94 0.40 11.81
N VAL A 146 -3.77 0.51 11.19
CA VAL A 146 -3.62 0.71 9.74
C VAL A 146 -4.25 -0.44 8.97
N LEU A 147 -3.98 -1.69 9.32
CA LEU A 147 -4.53 -2.88 8.66
C LEU A 147 -6.06 -2.95 8.79
N ARG A 148 -6.59 -2.67 9.98
CA ARG A 148 -8.05 -2.62 10.20
C ARG A 148 -8.71 -1.55 9.36
N LYS A 149 -8.11 -0.35 9.28
CA LYS A 149 -8.62 0.74 8.44
C LYS A 149 -8.53 0.40 6.96
N ALA A 150 -7.41 -0.17 6.50
CA ALA A 150 -7.22 -0.60 5.12
C ALA A 150 -8.27 -1.65 4.69
N ARG A 151 -8.54 -2.64 5.55
CA ARG A 151 -9.60 -3.64 5.32
C ARG A 151 -10.98 -2.99 5.23
N SER A 152 -11.28 -2.03 6.11
CA SER A 152 -12.54 -1.29 6.04
C SER A 152 -12.68 -0.50 4.75
N LEU A 153 -11.61 0.14 4.28
CA LEU A 153 -11.59 0.90 3.03
C LEU A 153 -11.80 0.00 1.81
N LEU A 154 -11.14 -1.17 1.78
CA LEU A 154 -11.36 -2.16 0.72
C LEU A 154 -12.80 -2.64 0.69
N TYR A 155 -13.37 -2.96 1.85
CA TYR A 155 -14.77 -3.37 1.96
C TYR A 155 -15.71 -2.28 1.43
N GLN A 156 -15.51 -1.02 1.84
CA GLN A 156 -16.30 0.11 1.34
C GLN A 156 -16.14 0.30 -0.17
N PHE A 157 -14.93 0.19 -0.70
CA PHE A 157 -14.68 0.26 -2.14
C PHE A 157 -15.44 -0.83 -2.91
N ARG A 158 -15.48 -2.06 -2.38
CA ARG A 158 -16.24 -3.18 -2.97
C ARG A 158 -17.75 -3.01 -2.91
N LEU A 159 -18.27 -2.17 -2.00
CA LEU A 159 -19.68 -1.83 -1.92
C LEU A 159 -20.10 -0.69 -2.87
N LEU A 160 -19.15 0.00 -3.51
CA LEU A 160 -19.48 1.10 -4.41
C LEU A 160 -20.31 0.56 -5.60
N PRO A 161 -21.49 1.15 -5.90
CA PRO A 161 -22.33 0.71 -7.00
C PRO A 161 -21.69 0.97 -8.37
N ARG A 162 -20.75 1.93 -8.42
CA ARG A 162 -19.99 2.32 -9.60
C ARG A 162 -18.58 2.68 -9.17
N ILE A 163 -17.61 2.20 -9.94
CA ILE A 163 -16.20 2.56 -9.79
C ILE A 163 -15.74 3.32 -11.05
N PRO A 164 -14.84 4.31 -10.92
CA PRO A 164 -14.18 4.89 -12.08
C PRO A 164 -13.46 3.84 -12.91
N CYS A 165 -13.49 3.96 -14.24
CA CYS A 165 -12.81 3.01 -15.12
C CYS A 165 -11.29 2.96 -14.86
N SER A 166 -10.71 4.06 -14.38
CA SER A 166 -9.31 4.13 -13.94
C SER A 166 -8.98 3.14 -12.82
N LEU A 167 -9.95 2.76 -11.98
CA LEU A 167 -9.76 1.83 -10.86
C LEU A 167 -10.24 0.40 -11.16
N HIS A 168 -10.64 0.11 -12.39
CA HIS A 168 -11.18 -1.21 -12.76
C HIS A 168 -10.21 -2.36 -12.47
N ASP A 169 -8.90 -2.14 -12.65
CA ASP A 169 -7.89 -3.19 -12.39
C ASP A 169 -7.84 -3.58 -10.90
N LEU A 170 -8.16 -2.69 -9.97
CA LEU A 170 -8.21 -3.01 -8.53
C LEU A 170 -9.29 -4.04 -8.20
N CYS A 171 -10.29 -4.17 -9.09
CA CYS A 171 -11.37 -5.13 -8.95
C CYS A 171 -11.02 -6.52 -9.47
N LYS A 172 -9.99 -6.63 -10.32
CA LYS A 172 -9.49 -7.92 -10.78
C LYS A 172 -8.70 -8.57 -9.66
N LEU A 173 -8.91 -9.86 -9.50
CA LEU A 173 -7.91 -10.72 -8.87
C LEU A 173 -7.07 -11.24 -10.04
N CYS A 174 -5.75 -11.24 -9.90
CA CYS A 174 -4.90 -12.09 -10.72
C CYS A 174 -5.55 -13.47 -10.72
N GLY A 175 -5.83 -13.99 -11.91
CA GLY A 175 -6.35 -15.33 -12.03
C GLY A 175 -5.43 -16.33 -11.33
N THR A 176 -5.93 -17.54 -11.19
CA THR A 176 -5.17 -18.78 -10.95
C THR A 176 -3.69 -18.59 -11.32
N GLY A 177 -2.81 -18.56 -10.32
CA GLY A 177 -1.40 -18.20 -10.48
C GLY A 177 -0.69 -19.08 -11.52
N MET A 178 0.55 -18.78 -11.90
CA MET A 178 1.32 -19.58 -12.88
C MET A 178 1.30 -21.11 -12.64
N TRP A 179 0.98 -21.56 -11.43
CA TRP A 179 0.92 -22.96 -11.01
C TRP A 179 -0.42 -23.66 -11.26
N ASP A 180 -1.46 -22.93 -11.63
CA ASP A 180 -2.78 -23.50 -11.97
C ASP A 180 -2.90 -23.70 -13.49
N SER A 181 -1.86 -24.27 -14.09
CA SER A 181 -1.91 -24.78 -15.45
C SER A 181 -1.96 -26.30 -15.39
N GLY A 182 -3.17 -26.88 -15.44
CA GLY A 182 -3.45 -28.25 -15.92
C GLY A 182 -2.80 -29.41 -15.17
#